data_AF-A0A1S9D9Z2-F1
#
_entry.id   AF-A0A1S9D9Z2-F1
#
_cell.length_a   1.000
_cell.length_b   1.000
_cell.length_c   1.000
_cell.angle_alpha   90.00
_cell.angle_beta   90.00
_cell.angle_gamma   90.00
#
_symmetry.space_group_name_H-M   'P 1'
#
loop_
_entity.id
_entity.type
_entity.pdbx_description
1 polymer ?
#
loop_
_entity_poly.entity_id
_entity_poly.type
_entity_poly.pdbx_seq_one_letter_code
_entity_poly.pdbx_strand_id
1 'polypeptide(L)'
;MVEAKAESPADVQLPEYTAAEVASHNRKDDIWIIVHNKVFDITNYLQDHPGGAEILIETAGTDATEAFEDVGHSEDSVEIMEEFLIGTLKGAREYVPPKKVQLVAQKPESLPQSSGSRPVGTIAGVLGALASVLYVYQRGTFGSLVPRNQFSQLIPQYFNGLRMPRGGFTNGFLTAAAISTIVGTAVARQAAKFTKIDSGFLRYPPHIKARTVMKIDPHLAKGFLDAKEFKSLPLVEKDQLSPNVYRFVFALPNSKGVIGLPIGQHVAIRAVVDGATVSRSYTPVSNNLDLGRLELVIKCYPEGLLTGRYLASLNVGDEVEFRGPKGAMRYSKGLCTKLGMVAGGTGITPMYQLIRAICEDERDTTEISLIYANRTEADILLRDELETFARKYPKNFKLWYMLDSAPDGWAYGTGFVNQEVLSQQLPGPSEDTKVLLCGPPGMVNATKKTLAAMGFQKAGAVSKMSDQVFCF
;
A
#
# COMPACT_ATOMS: atom_id res chain seq x y z
N MET A 1 27.23 -45.87 -20.27
CA MET A 1 25.77 -45.70 -20.46
C MET A 1 25.49 -44.25 -20.11
N VAL A 2 25.29 -43.44 -21.15
CA VAL A 2 25.14 -41.98 -21.03
C VAL A 2 23.66 -41.69 -20.82
N GLU A 3 23.34 -40.99 -19.74
CA GLU A 3 21.98 -40.56 -19.38
C GLU A 3 21.41 -39.64 -20.46
N ALA A 4 20.21 -39.99 -20.95
CA ALA A 4 19.44 -39.18 -21.87
C ALA A 4 18.95 -37.92 -21.13
N LYS A 5 19.48 -36.78 -21.57
CA LYS A 5 19.06 -35.44 -21.15
C LYS A 5 17.69 -35.18 -21.80
N ALA A 6 16.64 -34.99 -21.01
CA ALA A 6 15.32 -34.61 -21.52
C ALA A 6 15.41 -33.25 -22.24
N GLU A 7 14.99 -33.23 -23.50
CA GLU A 7 14.93 -32.04 -24.35
C GLU A 7 13.82 -31.10 -23.87
N SER A 8 14.07 -29.78 -23.92
CA SER A 8 13.07 -28.74 -23.69
C SER A 8 12.09 -28.67 -24.85
N PRO A 9 10.79 -28.41 -24.64
CA PRO A 9 9.82 -28.27 -25.72
C PRO A 9 9.98 -26.90 -26.39
N ALA A 10 10.96 -26.79 -27.28
CA ALA A 10 11.10 -25.69 -28.22
C ALA A 10 11.24 -26.31 -29.61
N ASP A 11 10.51 -25.77 -30.58
CA ASP A 11 10.34 -26.23 -31.96
C ASP A 11 9.33 -27.37 -32.20
N VAL A 12 8.07 -27.14 -31.82
CA VAL A 12 6.96 -27.63 -32.67
C VAL A 12 6.84 -26.63 -33.82
N GLN A 13 7.11 -27.05 -35.06
CA GLN A 13 6.85 -26.23 -36.25
C GLN A 13 5.35 -25.94 -36.32
N LEU A 14 4.95 -24.75 -35.87
CA LEU A 14 3.58 -24.29 -35.98
C LEU A 14 3.23 -24.06 -37.46
N PRO A 15 2.00 -24.39 -37.89
CA PRO A 15 1.55 -24.12 -39.26
C PRO A 15 1.68 -22.64 -39.63
N GLU A 16 2.08 -22.37 -40.87
CA GLU A 16 2.13 -21.01 -41.42
C GLU A 16 0.84 -20.69 -42.17
N TYR A 17 0.22 -19.56 -41.85
CA TYR A 17 -0.98 -19.06 -42.53
C TYR A 17 -0.70 -17.73 -43.23
N THR A 18 -1.40 -17.48 -44.32
CA THR A 18 -1.39 -16.19 -45.02
C THR A 18 -2.47 -15.26 -44.46
N ALA A 19 -2.28 -13.94 -44.58
CA ALA A 19 -3.30 -12.98 -44.17
C ALA A 19 -4.63 -13.17 -44.93
N ALA A 20 -4.59 -13.68 -46.16
CA ALA A 20 -5.78 -13.98 -46.95
C ALA A 20 -6.57 -15.19 -46.40
N GLU A 21 -5.87 -16.20 -45.88
CA GLU A 21 -6.51 -17.34 -45.20
C GLU A 21 -7.19 -16.87 -43.91
N VAL A 22 -6.49 -16.08 -43.08
CA VAL A 22 -7.09 -15.51 -41.85
C VAL A 22 -8.31 -14.65 -42.16
N ALA A 23 -8.25 -13.83 -43.22
CA ALA A 23 -9.38 -12.98 -43.64
C ALA A 23 -10.64 -13.76 -44.05
N SER A 24 -10.53 -15.06 -44.37
CA SER A 24 -11.67 -15.90 -44.68
C SER A 24 -12.44 -16.40 -43.44
N HIS A 25 -11.81 -16.31 -42.26
CA HIS A 25 -12.36 -16.71 -40.96
C HIS A 25 -12.87 -15.49 -40.18
N ASN A 26 -13.98 -14.92 -40.65
CA ASN A 26 -14.56 -13.66 -40.15
C ASN A 26 -16.05 -13.76 -39.74
N ARG A 27 -16.57 -14.97 -39.54
CA ARG A 27 -17.99 -15.18 -39.17
C ARG A 27 -18.13 -15.43 -37.67
N LYS A 28 -19.31 -15.20 -37.11
CA LYS A 28 -19.58 -15.34 -35.66
C LYS A 28 -19.24 -16.73 -35.08
N ASP A 29 -19.28 -17.77 -35.91
CA ASP A 29 -18.98 -19.17 -35.58
C ASP A 29 -17.62 -19.63 -36.11
N ASP A 30 -16.79 -18.71 -36.62
CA ASP A 30 -15.50 -18.98 -37.25
C ASP A 30 -14.65 -17.69 -37.31
N ILE A 31 -13.91 -17.41 -36.23
CA ILE A 31 -13.15 -16.15 -36.04
C ILE A 31 -11.68 -16.42 -35.78
N TRP A 32 -10.83 -15.99 -36.70
CA TRP A 32 -9.40 -15.94 -36.52
C TRP A 32 -8.88 -14.51 -36.46
N ILE A 33 -7.82 -14.27 -35.69
CA ILE A 33 -7.16 -12.97 -35.59
C ILE A 33 -5.65 -13.12 -35.66
N ILE A 34 -4.96 -12.07 -36.09
CA ILE A 34 -3.49 -11.99 -36.03
C ILE A 34 -3.09 -11.05 -34.89
N VAL A 35 -2.20 -11.51 -34.01
CA VAL A 35 -1.58 -10.68 -32.96
C VAL A 35 -0.09 -10.99 -32.91
N HIS A 36 0.78 -9.98 -33.01
CA HIS A 36 2.24 -10.14 -33.00
C HIS A 36 2.76 -11.19 -34.00
N ASN A 37 2.21 -11.19 -35.23
CA ASN A 37 2.53 -12.16 -36.29
C ASN A 37 2.19 -13.62 -35.97
N LYS A 38 1.41 -13.87 -34.92
CA LYS A 38 0.84 -15.19 -34.59
C LYS A 38 -0.64 -15.20 -34.95
N VAL A 39 -1.15 -16.36 -35.34
CA VAL A 39 -2.55 -16.56 -35.74
C VAL A 39 -3.27 -17.35 -34.66
N PHE A 40 -4.43 -16.84 -34.25
CA PHE A 40 -5.22 -17.40 -33.15
C PHE A 40 -6.64 -17.69 -33.60
N ASP A 41 -7.16 -18.87 -33.22
CA ASP A 41 -8.58 -19.21 -33.38
C ASP A 41 -9.33 -18.91 -32.09
N ILE A 42 -10.07 -17.81 -32.07
CA ILE A 42 -10.79 -17.30 -30.90
C ILE A 42 -12.29 -17.60 -30.95
N THR A 43 -12.72 -18.49 -31.84
CA THR A 43 -14.14 -18.84 -32.04
C THR A 43 -14.85 -19.21 -30.74
N ASN A 44 -14.19 -20.03 -29.91
CA ASN A 44 -14.75 -20.48 -28.63
C ASN A 44 -14.55 -19.47 -27.48
N TYR A 45 -13.75 -18.41 -27.68
CA TYR A 45 -13.41 -17.43 -26.65
C TYR A 45 -14.29 -16.17 -26.69
N LEU A 46 -15.12 -15.99 -27.72
CA LEU A 46 -15.98 -14.82 -27.91
C LEU A 46 -16.79 -14.42 -26.66
N GLN A 47 -17.43 -15.39 -26.01
CA GLN A 47 -18.27 -15.15 -24.83
C GLN A 47 -17.47 -15.01 -23.53
N ASP A 48 -16.24 -15.51 -23.54
CA ASP A 48 -15.34 -15.51 -22.39
C ASP A 48 -14.46 -14.26 -22.33
N HIS A 49 -14.43 -13.46 -23.41
CA HIS A 49 -13.67 -12.23 -23.49
C HIS A 49 -14.24 -11.13 -22.57
N PRO A 50 -13.48 -10.66 -21.55
CA PRO A 50 -13.96 -9.68 -20.58
C PRO A 50 -14.34 -8.31 -21.18
N GLY A 51 -13.77 -7.96 -22.34
CA GLY A 51 -14.10 -6.74 -23.08
C GLY A 51 -15.41 -6.82 -23.88
N GLY A 52 -16.06 -7.99 -23.89
CA GLY A 52 -17.26 -8.28 -24.69
C GLY A 52 -16.93 -8.87 -26.05
N ALA A 53 -17.88 -9.62 -26.60
CA ALA A 53 -17.74 -10.31 -27.88
C ALA A 53 -17.69 -9.34 -29.08
N GLU A 54 -18.30 -8.17 -28.98
CA GLU A 54 -18.42 -7.22 -30.11
C GLU A 54 -17.05 -6.76 -30.62
N ILE A 55 -16.11 -6.48 -29.72
CA ILE A 55 -14.75 -6.03 -30.10
C ILE A 55 -14.01 -7.12 -30.88
N LEU A 56 -14.17 -8.40 -30.48
CA LEU A 56 -13.54 -9.52 -31.18
C LEU A 56 -14.16 -9.76 -32.55
N ILE A 57 -15.46 -9.51 -32.70
CA ILE A 57 -16.17 -9.59 -33.98
C ILE A 57 -15.71 -8.48 -34.92
N GLU A 58 -15.46 -7.27 -34.42
CA GLU A 58 -14.95 -6.15 -35.23
C GLU A 58 -13.57 -6.40 -35.81
N THR A 59 -12.70 -7.11 -35.07
CA THR A 59 -11.35 -7.45 -35.51
C THR A 59 -11.25 -8.80 -36.23
N ALA A 60 -12.37 -9.50 -36.41
CA ALA A 60 -12.39 -10.84 -37.01
C ALA A 60 -11.79 -10.86 -38.42
N GLY A 61 -10.86 -11.79 -38.67
CA GLY A 61 -10.16 -11.94 -39.93
C GLY A 61 -9.11 -10.85 -40.23
N THR A 62 -8.72 -10.03 -39.25
CA THR A 62 -7.76 -8.93 -39.45
C THR A 62 -6.55 -9.02 -38.50
N ASP A 63 -5.57 -8.13 -38.71
CA ASP A 63 -4.45 -7.94 -37.77
C ASP A 63 -4.91 -7.05 -36.62
N ALA A 64 -5.15 -7.70 -35.48
CA ALA A 64 -5.61 -7.09 -34.25
C ALA A 64 -4.45 -6.65 -33.34
N THR A 65 -3.19 -6.68 -33.79
CA THR A 65 -2.02 -6.34 -32.96
C THR A 65 -2.14 -4.95 -32.35
N GLU A 66 -2.54 -3.95 -33.14
CA GLU A 66 -2.71 -2.58 -32.66
C GLU A 66 -3.86 -2.49 -31.65
N ALA A 67 -5.02 -3.07 -31.97
CA ALA A 67 -6.16 -3.12 -31.05
C ALA A 67 -5.82 -3.85 -29.73
N PHE A 68 -5.01 -4.91 -29.81
CA PHE A 68 -4.55 -5.67 -28.66
C PHE A 68 -3.61 -4.86 -27.77
N GLU A 69 -2.64 -4.16 -28.35
CA GLU A 69 -1.68 -3.31 -27.63
C GLU A 69 -2.32 -2.02 -27.08
N ASP A 70 -3.24 -1.40 -27.84
CA ASP A 70 -3.94 -0.18 -27.44
C ASP A 70 -4.88 -0.41 -26.26
N VAL A 71 -5.54 -1.58 -26.24
CA VAL A 71 -6.31 -2.03 -25.08
C VAL A 71 -5.40 -2.40 -23.91
N GLY A 72 -4.14 -2.74 -24.18
CA GLY A 72 -3.08 -2.86 -23.18
C GLY A 72 -3.18 -4.11 -22.31
N HIS A 73 -3.73 -5.21 -22.84
CA HIS A 73 -4.03 -6.48 -22.16
C HIS A 73 -3.01 -6.91 -21.09
N SER A 74 -3.49 -7.48 -19.98
CA SER A 74 -2.64 -7.93 -18.87
C SER A 74 -1.81 -9.17 -19.24
N GLU A 75 -0.75 -9.47 -18.49
CA GLU A 75 0.05 -10.69 -18.70
C GLU A 75 -0.81 -11.97 -18.69
N ASP A 76 -1.83 -12.03 -17.83
CA ASP A 76 -2.75 -13.17 -17.77
C ASP A 76 -3.59 -13.29 -19.05
N SER A 77 -3.94 -12.16 -19.68
CA SER A 77 -4.67 -12.14 -20.96
C SER A 77 -3.79 -12.62 -22.12
N VAL A 78 -2.50 -12.32 -22.09
CA VAL A 78 -1.53 -12.84 -23.07
C VAL A 78 -1.38 -14.35 -22.91
N GLU A 79 -1.27 -14.85 -21.68
CA GLU A 79 -1.16 -16.29 -21.41
C GLU A 79 -2.41 -17.06 -21.87
N ILE A 80 -3.62 -16.53 -21.64
CA ILE A 80 -4.87 -17.14 -22.14
C ILE A 80 -4.88 -17.14 -23.69
N MET A 81 -4.41 -16.06 -24.31
CA MET A 81 -4.33 -15.98 -25.78
C MET A 81 -3.41 -17.06 -26.37
N GLU A 82 -2.32 -17.41 -25.68
CA GLU A 82 -1.41 -18.48 -26.12
C GLU A 82 -2.09 -19.85 -26.22
N GLU A 83 -3.18 -20.10 -25.48
CA GLU A 83 -3.97 -21.35 -25.58
C GLU A 83 -4.70 -21.48 -26.93
N PHE A 84 -5.00 -20.36 -27.58
CA PHE A 84 -5.72 -20.30 -28.87
C PHE A 84 -4.79 -20.21 -30.07
N LEU A 85 -3.48 -20.36 -29.86
CA LEU A 85 -2.47 -20.25 -30.90
C LEU A 85 -2.57 -21.43 -31.88
N ILE A 86 -2.87 -21.14 -33.14
CA ILE A 86 -2.96 -22.15 -34.20
C ILE A 86 -1.78 -22.11 -35.17
N GLY A 87 -1.04 -20.99 -35.25
CA GLY A 87 0.06 -20.84 -36.21
C GLY A 87 0.78 -19.50 -36.20
N THR A 88 1.65 -19.30 -37.18
CA THR A 88 2.37 -18.05 -37.43
C THR A 88 2.03 -17.48 -38.80
N LEU A 89 2.19 -16.16 -38.96
CA LEU A 89 1.93 -15.50 -40.22
C LEU A 89 3.10 -15.70 -41.21
N LYS A 90 2.80 -16.20 -42.40
CA LYS A 90 3.79 -16.50 -43.45
C LYS A 90 4.53 -15.23 -43.90
N GLY A 91 5.85 -15.24 -43.81
CA GLY A 91 6.72 -14.14 -44.26
C GLY A 91 6.84 -12.96 -43.28
N ALA A 92 6.41 -13.13 -42.03
CA ALA A 92 6.54 -12.10 -41.01
C ALA A 92 8.00 -11.85 -40.59
N ARG A 93 8.38 -10.58 -40.43
CA ARG A 93 9.64 -10.19 -39.76
C ARG A 93 9.47 -10.36 -38.25
N GLU A 94 10.52 -10.75 -37.55
CA GLU A 94 10.53 -10.92 -36.09
C GLU A 94 9.99 -9.66 -35.40
N TYR A 95 8.93 -9.80 -34.61
CA TYR A 95 8.29 -8.69 -33.92
C TYR A 95 9.18 -8.22 -32.77
N VAL A 96 9.61 -6.95 -32.80
CA VAL A 96 10.39 -6.33 -31.72
C VAL A 96 9.46 -5.47 -30.87
N PRO A 97 9.21 -5.82 -29.60
CA PRO A 97 8.32 -5.02 -28.75
C PRO A 97 8.93 -3.64 -28.49
N PRO A 98 8.11 -2.57 -28.43
CA PRO A 98 8.60 -1.22 -28.16
C PRO A 98 9.23 -1.15 -26.75
N LYS A 99 10.44 -0.58 -26.68
CA LYS A 99 11.22 -0.47 -25.43
C LYS A 99 10.49 0.48 -24.46
N LYS A 100 10.05 -0.04 -23.31
CA LYS A 100 9.39 0.74 -22.23
C LYS A 100 10.27 1.94 -21.85
N VAL A 101 9.79 3.16 -22.11
CA VAL A 101 10.45 4.40 -21.69
C VAL A 101 10.30 4.54 -20.18
N GLN A 102 11.34 4.18 -19.43
CA GLN A 102 11.42 4.50 -18.00
C GLN A 102 11.73 5.99 -17.86
N LEU A 103 10.73 6.78 -17.43
CA LEU A 103 10.96 8.14 -16.96
C LEU A 103 11.77 8.06 -15.67
N VAL A 104 13.07 8.36 -15.76
CA VAL A 104 13.94 8.52 -14.60
C VAL A 104 13.45 9.73 -13.82
N ALA A 105 12.80 9.50 -12.69
CA ALA A 105 12.44 10.56 -11.76
C ALA A 105 13.72 11.29 -11.33
N GLN A 106 13.84 12.56 -11.70
CA GLN A 106 14.95 13.40 -11.22
C GLN A 106 14.77 13.63 -9.73
N LYS A 107 15.80 13.27 -8.96
CA LYS A 107 15.87 13.50 -7.52
C LYS A 107 15.84 15.02 -7.24
N PRO A 108 14.97 15.53 -6.37
CA PRO A 108 14.95 16.96 -6.07
C PRO A 108 16.25 17.38 -5.37
N GLU A 109 16.84 18.47 -5.88
CA GLU A 109 18.02 19.12 -5.36
C GLU A 109 17.66 19.91 -4.09
N SER A 110 18.38 19.67 -3.00
CA SER A 110 18.15 20.35 -1.73
C SER A 110 18.69 21.78 -1.77
N LEU A 111 17.84 22.78 -1.52
CA LEU A 111 18.26 24.17 -1.39
C LEU A 111 19.13 24.40 -0.13
N PRO A 112 20.14 25.30 -0.19
CA PRO A 112 20.98 25.63 0.97
C PRO A 112 20.22 26.49 1.99
N GLN A 113 20.32 26.15 3.27
CA GLN A 113 19.87 27.00 4.37
C GLN A 113 20.80 28.21 4.54
N SER A 114 20.22 29.40 4.65
CA SER A 114 20.94 30.65 4.91
C SER A 114 21.29 30.79 6.40
N SER A 115 22.50 31.30 6.66
CA SER A 115 23.06 31.53 7.98
C SER A 115 22.53 32.84 8.60
N GLY A 116 21.87 32.74 9.74
CA GLY A 116 21.41 33.87 10.56
C GLY A 116 22.52 34.53 11.38
N SER A 117 22.29 35.81 11.70
CA SER A 117 23.19 36.84 12.23
C SER A 117 23.63 36.74 13.71
N ARG A 118 24.68 37.53 14.04
CA ARG A 118 25.45 37.69 15.30
C ARG A 118 24.64 37.91 16.61
N PRO A 119 25.18 37.54 17.80
CA PRO A 119 24.44 37.60 19.06
C PRO A 119 24.66 38.92 19.83
N VAL A 120 23.56 39.62 20.13
CA VAL A 120 23.51 40.76 21.07
C VAL A 120 23.21 40.28 22.52
N GLY A 121 22.92 38.99 22.71
CA GLY A 121 22.43 38.44 23.98
C GLY A 121 23.44 38.28 25.12
N THR A 122 24.76 38.37 24.86
CA THR A 122 25.78 38.11 25.90
C THR A 122 26.00 39.28 26.86
N ILE A 123 25.70 40.51 26.46
CA ILE A 123 25.91 41.71 27.30
C ILE A 123 24.78 41.89 28.33
N ALA A 124 23.54 41.50 28.00
CA ALA A 124 22.39 41.62 28.89
C ALA A 124 22.46 40.64 30.10
N GLY A 125 23.06 39.46 29.91
CA GLY A 125 23.16 38.43 30.96
C GLY A 125 24.04 38.83 32.13
N VAL A 126 25.12 39.58 31.89
CA VAL A 126 26.09 39.96 32.94
C VAL A 126 25.53 41.07 33.85
N LEU A 127 24.78 42.03 33.29
CA LEU A 127 24.13 43.08 34.07
C LEU A 127 22.98 42.55 34.93
N GLY A 128 22.20 41.59 34.42
CA GLY A 128 21.11 40.95 35.17
C GLY A 128 21.60 40.16 36.38
N ALA A 129 22.74 39.45 36.26
CA ALA A 129 23.32 38.70 37.36
C ALA A 129 23.82 39.61 38.50
N LEU A 130 24.46 40.74 38.16
CA LEU A 130 24.97 41.69 39.15
C LEU A 130 23.84 42.37 39.93
N ALA A 131 22.75 42.75 39.24
CA ALA A 131 21.56 43.33 39.85
C ALA A 131 20.85 42.34 40.79
N SER A 132 20.81 41.05 40.42
CA SER A 132 20.21 39.99 41.23
C SER A 132 20.97 39.76 42.54
N VAL A 133 22.31 39.78 42.49
CA VAL A 133 23.15 39.65 43.71
C VAL A 133 22.98 40.85 44.63
N LEU A 134 22.93 42.07 44.10
CA LEU A 134 22.66 43.30 44.87
C LEU A 134 21.26 43.32 45.49
N TYR A 135 20.24 42.87 44.74
CA TYR A 135 18.87 42.78 45.21
C TYR A 135 18.70 41.77 46.36
N VAL A 136 19.36 40.60 46.25
CA VAL A 136 19.34 39.58 47.30
C VAL A 136 20.13 40.04 48.54
N TYR A 137 21.21 40.81 48.35
CA TYR A 137 21.96 41.40 49.46
C TYR A 137 21.14 42.45 50.22
N GLN A 138 20.41 43.33 49.52
CA GLN A 138 19.56 44.35 50.13
C GLN A 138 18.32 43.76 50.84
N ARG A 139 17.82 42.60 50.41
CA ARG A 139 16.67 41.93 51.05
C ARG A 139 17.02 41.12 52.30
N GLY A 140 18.28 41.05 52.71
CA GLY A 140 18.69 40.39 53.96
C GLY A 140 18.49 38.85 53.97
N THR A 141 18.19 38.24 52.82
CA THR A 141 17.89 36.80 52.70
C THR A 141 19.13 35.89 52.74
N PHE A 142 20.34 36.45 52.87
CA PHE A 142 21.57 35.67 53.09
C PHE A 142 21.81 35.26 54.55
N GLY A 143 20.99 35.71 55.51
CA GLY A 143 21.14 35.39 56.93
C GLY A 143 20.96 33.91 57.29
N SER A 144 20.43 33.08 56.38
CA SER A 144 20.13 31.66 56.65
C SER A 144 21.03 30.65 55.92
N LEU A 145 21.89 31.08 54.99
CA LEU A 145 22.70 30.15 54.16
C LEU A 145 24.19 30.07 54.54
N VAL A 146 24.66 30.87 55.50
CA VAL A 146 26.00 30.73 56.08
C VAL A 146 25.93 30.95 57.59
N PRO A 147 26.17 29.92 58.43
CA PRO A 147 26.21 30.10 59.87
C PRO A 147 27.29 31.12 60.25
N ARG A 148 26.89 32.11 61.06
CA ARG A 148 27.72 33.25 61.51
C ARG A 148 29.07 32.84 62.16
N ASN A 149 29.23 31.57 62.56
CA ASN A 149 30.40 31.03 63.24
C ASN A 149 31.50 30.47 62.32
N GLN A 150 31.33 30.40 61.00
CA GLN A 150 32.40 29.96 60.09
C GLN A 150 33.19 31.11 59.43
N PHE A 151 32.67 32.34 59.47
CA PHE A 151 33.33 33.49 58.85
C PHE A 151 34.62 33.90 59.58
N SER A 152 34.72 33.65 60.89
CA SER A 152 35.92 33.96 61.69
C SER A 152 37.11 33.03 61.40
N GLN A 153 36.89 31.87 60.77
CA GLN A 153 37.95 30.93 60.39
C GLN A 153 38.45 31.11 58.96
N LEU A 154 37.70 31.86 58.13
CA LEU A 154 38.06 32.16 56.74
C LEU A 154 38.90 33.44 56.58
N ILE A 155 39.19 34.15 57.68
CA ILE A 155 40.14 35.25 57.69
C ILE A 155 41.55 34.63 57.85
N PRO A 156 42.40 34.63 56.80
CA PRO A 156 43.74 34.10 56.91
C PRO A 156 44.52 34.92 57.94
N GLN A 157 45.31 34.26 58.79
CA GLN A 157 46.20 34.90 59.77
C GLN A 157 47.21 35.92 59.18
N TYR A 158 47.26 36.07 57.85
CA TYR A 158 48.02 37.09 57.13
C TYR A 158 47.58 38.54 57.42
N PHE A 159 46.38 38.76 57.97
CA PHE A 159 45.91 40.11 58.30
C PHE A 159 46.51 40.71 59.58
N ASN A 160 47.16 39.92 60.43
CA ASN A 160 47.74 40.43 61.69
C ASN A 160 49.04 41.22 61.51
N GLY A 161 49.62 41.25 60.30
CA GLY A 161 50.85 41.99 59.98
C GLY A 161 50.68 43.25 59.13
N LEU A 162 49.48 43.54 58.62
CA LEU A 162 49.27 44.70 57.76
C LEU A 162 49.09 45.98 58.60
N ARG A 163 50.19 46.67 58.92
CA ARG A 163 50.13 48.04 59.45
C ARG A 163 49.66 48.98 58.32
N MET A 164 48.39 49.36 58.40
CA MET A 164 47.77 50.35 57.52
C MET A 164 48.48 51.71 57.66
N PRO A 165 48.92 52.35 56.57
CA PRO A 165 49.39 53.74 56.62
C PRO A 165 48.24 54.66 57.03
N ARG A 166 48.48 55.56 57.98
CA ARG A 166 47.46 56.45 58.55
C ARG A 166 46.81 57.35 57.48
N GLY A 167 45.48 57.28 57.43
CA GLY A 167 44.57 58.42 57.21
C GLY A 167 44.44 58.98 55.80
N GLY A 168 43.53 58.40 55.00
CA GLY A 168 43.03 59.01 53.76
C GLY A 168 41.99 58.13 53.07
N PHE A 169 40.95 58.72 52.47
CA PHE A 169 39.88 58.00 51.75
C PHE A 169 40.44 57.09 50.64
N THR A 170 41.47 57.55 49.93
CA THR A 170 42.17 56.79 48.87
C THR A 170 42.84 55.53 49.38
N ASN A 171 43.46 55.58 50.57
CA ASN A 171 44.08 54.42 51.21
C ASN A 171 43.02 53.43 51.72
N GLY A 172 41.89 53.93 52.22
CA GLY A 172 40.73 53.11 52.58
C GLY A 172 40.13 52.41 51.35
N PHE A 173 40.04 53.11 50.22
CA PHE A 173 39.52 52.55 48.97
C PHE A 173 40.45 51.48 48.39
N LEU A 174 41.77 51.74 48.33
CA LEU A 174 42.75 50.77 47.84
C LEU A 174 42.80 49.49 48.67
N THR A 175 42.69 49.63 49.99
CA THR A 175 42.68 48.49 50.91
C THR A 175 41.37 47.70 50.80
N ALA A 176 40.22 48.38 50.70
CA ALA A 176 38.95 47.73 50.44
C ALA A 176 38.92 47.01 49.07
N ALA A 177 39.51 47.60 48.03
CA ALA A 177 39.62 46.98 46.71
C ALA A 177 40.53 45.75 46.73
N ALA A 178 41.66 45.81 47.43
CA ALA A 178 42.56 44.66 47.59
C ALA A 178 41.89 43.50 48.36
N ILE A 179 41.21 43.81 49.47
CA ILE A 179 40.45 42.82 50.25
C ILE A 179 39.33 42.21 49.39
N SER A 180 38.57 43.04 48.68
CA SER A 180 37.47 42.59 47.82
C SER A 180 37.97 41.70 46.67
N THR A 181 39.14 42.01 46.11
CA THR A 181 39.76 41.19 45.06
C THR A 181 40.18 39.83 45.62
N ILE A 182 40.79 39.79 46.80
CA ILE A 182 41.22 38.53 47.44
C ILE A 182 40.01 37.66 47.79
N VAL A 183 39.00 38.25 48.43
CA VAL A 183 37.76 37.55 48.81
C VAL A 183 37.01 37.09 47.56
N GLY A 184 36.87 37.97 46.56
CA GLY A 184 36.23 37.64 45.29
C GLY A 184 36.94 36.49 44.56
N THR A 185 38.27 36.47 44.57
CA THR A 185 39.07 35.39 43.95
C THR A 185 38.94 34.07 44.72
N ALA A 186 38.89 34.12 46.06
CA ALA A 186 38.68 32.94 46.89
C ALA A 186 37.28 32.34 46.70
N VAL A 187 36.25 33.19 46.71
CA VAL A 187 34.87 32.79 46.42
C VAL A 187 34.74 32.25 45.00
N ALA A 188 35.36 32.89 44.00
CA ALA A 188 35.36 32.41 42.62
C ALA A 188 36.04 31.05 42.47
N ARG A 189 37.17 30.81 43.16
CA ARG A 189 37.84 29.49 43.17
C ARG A 189 37.00 28.42 43.86
N GLN A 190 36.30 28.76 44.93
CA GLN A 190 35.45 27.81 45.65
C GLN A 190 34.16 27.52 44.88
N ALA A 191 33.57 28.54 44.26
CA ALA A 191 32.45 28.39 43.32
C ALA A 191 32.87 27.57 42.11
N ALA A 192 34.07 27.77 41.55
CA ALA A 192 34.60 26.97 40.44
C ALA A 192 34.78 25.49 40.82
N LYS A 193 35.09 25.18 42.08
CA LYS A 193 35.08 23.80 42.61
C LYS A 193 33.66 23.24 42.76
N PHE A 194 32.69 24.07 43.13
CA PHE A 194 31.28 23.67 43.20
C PHE A 194 30.64 23.50 41.81
N THR A 195 31.14 24.23 40.81
CA THR A 195 30.75 24.07 39.39
C THR A 195 31.65 23.10 38.63
N LYS A 196 32.55 22.37 39.31
CA LYS A 196 33.12 21.14 38.76
C LYS A 196 32.02 20.08 38.71
N ILE A 197 31.16 20.27 37.73
CA ILE A 197 30.34 19.24 37.13
C ILE A 197 31.35 18.35 36.39
N ASP A 198 32.03 17.46 37.11
CA ASP A 198 33.04 16.54 36.54
C ASP A 198 32.43 15.56 35.51
N SER A 199 31.10 15.61 35.33
CA SER A 199 30.37 15.06 34.20
C SER A 199 29.49 16.15 33.61
N GLY A 200 30.04 16.97 32.69
CA GLY A 200 29.34 18.10 32.07
C GLY A 200 27.86 17.79 31.77
N PHE A 201 26.97 18.76 31.92
CA PHE A 201 25.49 18.65 31.74
C PHE A 201 25.01 18.03 30.40
N LEU A 202 25.93 17.66 29.49
CA LEU A 202 25.70 17.00 28.21
C LEU A 202 26.21 15.54 28.16
N ARG A 203 26.83 15.00 29.22
CA ARG A 203 27.25 13.60 29.30
C ARG A 203 26.21 12.79 30.05
N TYR A 204 25.17 12.40 29.31
CA TYR A 204 24.35 11.26 29.70
C TYR A 204 25.17 9.97 29.57
N PRO A 205 24.99 8.96 30.44
CA PRO A 205 25.52 7.63 30.16
C PRO A 205 25.03 7.20 28.77
N PRO A 206 25.86 6.47 27.99
CA PRO A 206 25.45 6.00 26.67
C PRO A 206 24.20 5.14 26.82
N HIS A 207 23.04 5.73 26.55
CA HIS A 207 21.81 4.98 26.44
C HIS A 207 21.87 4.28 25.09
N ILE A 208 21.85 2.96 25.11
CA ILE A 208 21.63 2.19 23.89
C ILE A 208 20.20 2.54 23.48
N LYS A 209 20.05 3.38 22.45
CA LYS A 209 18.73 3.56 21.82
C LYS A 209 18.24 2.16 21.47
N ALA A 210 17.11 1.75 22.04
CA ALA A 210 16.49 0.49 21.69
C ALA A 210 16.42 0.45 20.18
N ARG A 211 17.10 -0.53 19.56
CA ARG A 211 17.09 -0.67 18.12
C ARG A 211 15.63 -0.88 17.75
N THR A 212 15.05 0.07 17.01
CA THR A 212 13.70 -0.10 16.48
C THR A 212 13.72 -1.38 15.67
N VAL A 213 13.12 -2.45 16.20
CA VAL A 213 12.91 -3.67 15.44
C VAL A 213 11.92 -3.27 14.37
N MET A 214 12.39 -3.15 13.13
CA MET A 214 11.50 -2.99 11.99
C MET A 214 10.62 -4.24 11.97
N LYS A 215 9.35 -4.08 12.35
CA LYS A 215 8.36 -5.13 12.11
C LYS A 215 8.33 -5.35 10.60
N ILE A 216 8.71 -6.56 10.19
CA ILE A 216 8.58 -7.01 8.80
C ILE A 216 7.10 -6.93 8.46
N ASP A 217 6.77 -6.33 7.32
CA ASP A 217 5.40 -6.26 6.83
C ASP A 217 4.90 -7.70 6.60
N PRO A 218 3.87 -8.18 7.34
CA PRO A 218 3.38 -9.53 7.20
C PRO A 218 2.84 -9.80 5.79
N HIS A 219 2.40 -8.79 5.06
CA HIS A 219 1.87 -8.92 3.70
C HIS A 219 2.95 -9.11 2.63
N LEU A 220 4.21 -8.86 2.96
CA LEU A 220 5.36 -9.11 2.08
C LEU A 220 6.08 -10.43 2.39
N ALA A 221 5.57 -11.21 3.35
CA ALA A 221 6.11 -12.52 3.67
C ALA A 221 5.99 -13.46 2.47
N LYS A 222 7.09 -14.16 2.15
CA LYS A 222 7.06 -15.25 1.16
C LYS A 222 6.28 -16.43 1.75
N GLY A 223 5.40 -17.02 0.95
CA GLY A 223 4.49 -18.07 1.39
C GLY A 223 4.42 -19.26 0.45
N PHE A 224 3.28 -19.93 0.46
CA PHE A 224 2.96 -21.09 -0.37
C PHE A 224 3.05 -20.80 -1.87
N LEU A 225 2.47 -19.67 -2.30
CA LEU A 225 2.31 -19.33 -3.70
C LEU A 225 3.63 -19.19 -4.46
N ASP A 226 3.65 -19.66 -5.71
CA ASP A 226 4.74 -19.44 -6.66
C ASP A 226 4.21 -18.78 -7.94
N ALA A 227 4.91 -17.75 -8.43
CA ALA A 227 4.43 -16.92 -9.53
C ALA A 227 4.50 -17.66 -10.88
N LYS A 228 5.31 -18.71 -10.98
CA LYS A 228 5.54 -19.49 -12.20
C LYS A 228 4.89 -20.87 -12.12
N GLU A 229 5.02 -21.53 -10.98
CA GLU A 229 4.57 -22.91 -10.81
C GLU A 229 3.19 -23.00 -10.17
N PHE A 230 2.36 -23.89 -10.70
CA PHE A 230 1.10 -24.28 -10.07
C PHE A 230 1.38 -25.26 -8.93
N LYS A 231 0.67 -25.09 -7.82
CA LYS A 231 0.73 -25.96 -6.64
C LYS A 231 -0.67 -26.27 -6.15
N SER A 232 -0.89 -27.52 -5.76
CA SER A 232 -2.21 -27.98 -5.34
C SER A 232 -2.48 -27.70 -3.85
N LEU A 233 -3.74 -27.36 -3.54
CA LEU A 233 -4.27 -27.33 -2.18
C LEU A 233 -5.59 -28.11 -2.10
N PRO A 234 -5.81 -28.88 -1.02
CA PRO A 234 -7.08 -29.56 -0.79
C PRO A 234 -8.16 -28.57 -0.34
N LEU A 235 -9.34 -28.70 -0.92
CA LEU A 235 -10.56 -28.04 -0.45
C LEU A 235 -10.99 -28.67 0.88
N VAL A 236 -11.06 -27.87 1.94
CA VAL A 236 -11.46 -28.35 3.28
C VAL A 236 -12.85 -27.89 3.70
N GLU A 237 -13.35 -26.80 3.11
CA GLU A 237 -14.67 -26.26 3.43
C GLU A 237 -15.28 -25.60 2.20
N LYS A 238 -16.58 -25.79 2.00
CA LYS A 238 -17.34 -25.19 0.90
C LYS A 238 -18.74 -24.82 1.39
N ASP A 239 -19.03 -23.52 1.45
CA ASP A 239 -20.34 -23.01 1.84
C ASP A 239 -20.99 -22.23 0.71
N GLN A 240 -22.31 -22.31 0.63
CA GLN A 240 -23.08 -21.44 -0.24
C GLN A 240 -23.46 -20.15 0.51
N LEU A 241 -22.98 -19.01 0.02
CA LEU A 241 -23.25 -17.70 0.64
C LEU A 241 -24.50 -17.03 0.06
N SER A 242 -24.68 -17.12 -1.26
CA SER A 242 -25.85 -16.59 -1.96
C SER A 242 -26.13 -17.43 -3.21
N PRO A 243 -27.21 -17.18 -3.97
CA PRO A 243 -27.47 -17.91 -5.22
C PRO A 243 -26.25 -17.83 -6.14
N ASN A 244 -25.68 -19.00 -6.44
CA ASN A 244 -24.48 -19.14 -7.26
C ASN A 244 -23.19 -18.52 -6.68
N VAL A 245 -23.12 -18.17 -5.40
CA VAL A 245 -21.86 -17.69 -4.78
C VAL A 245 -21.45 -18.63 -3.66
N TYR A 246 -20.20 -19.07 -3.70
CA TYR A 246 -19.66 -20.04 -2.75
C TYR A 246 -18.38 -19.49 -2.09
N ARG A 247 -18.24 -19.83 -0.82
CA ARG A 247 -17.01 -19.68 -0.03
C ARG A 247 -16.24 -20.98 -0.10
N PHE A 248 -14.99 -20.93 -0.55
CA PHE A 248 -14.10 -22.09 -0.62
C PHE A 248 -12.91 -21.84 0.31
N VAL A 249 -12.64 -22.79 1.21
CA VAL A 249 -11.46 -22.75 2.09
C VAL A 249 -10.54 -23.90 1.73
N PHE A 250 -9.30 -23.57 1.43
CA PHE A 250 -8.24 -24.51 1.08
C PHE A 250 -7.20 -24.54 2.20
N ALA A 251 -6.74 -25.73 2.59
CA ALA A 251 -5.74 -25.87 3.64
C ALA A 251 -4.32 -25.81 3.07
N LEU A 252 -3.48 -24.92 3.63
CA LEU A 252 -2.06 -24.89 3.29
C LEU A 252 -1.33 -26.13 3.85
N PRO A 253 -0.22 -26.57 3.22
CA PRO A 253 0.55 -27.72 3.71
C PRO A 253 1.07 -27.57 5.15
N ASN A 254 1.26 -26.33 5.60
CA ASN A 254 1.63 -26.00 6.96
C ASN A 254 0.52 -25.16 7.60
N SER A 255 -0.04 -25.62 8.72
CA SER A 255 -1.11 -24.92 9.45
C SER A 255 -0.68 -23.56 10.03
N LYS A 256 0.63 -23.31 10.12
CA LYS A 256 1.21 -22.00 10.49
C LYS A 256 1.83 -21.27 9.30
N GLY A 257 1.68 -21.81 8.09
CA GLY A 257 2.17 -21.21 6.86
C GLY A 257 1.32 -20.01 6.47
N VAL A 258 1.90 -19.15 5.63
CA VAL A 258 1.21 -18.00 5.03
C VAL A 258 1.02 -18.25 3.53
N ILE A 259 -0.02 -17.66 2.96
CA ILE A 259 -0.31 -17.77 1.52
C ILE A 259 0.82 -17.16 0.70
N GLY A 260 1.34 -16.01 1.13
CA GLY A 260 2.40 -15.28 0.44
C GLY A 260 1.87 -14.37 -0.67
N LEU A 261 0.73 -13.72 -0.41
CA LEU A 261 0.04 -12.87 -1.38
C LEU A 261 0.15 -11.39 -0.98
N PRO A 262 0.89 -10.56 -1.73
CA PRO A 262 0.88 -9.11 -1.53
C PRO A 262 -0.51 -8.51 -1.74
N ILE A 263 -0.83 -7.46 -0.98
CA ILE A 263 -2.14 -6.81 -1.04
C ILE A 263 -2.35 -6.11 -2.39
N GLY A 264 -3.51 -6.33 -3.00
CA GLY A 264 -3.87 -5.93 -4.35
C GLY A 264 -3.70 -7.03 -5.39
N GLN A 265 -3.04 -8.14 -5.06
CA GLN A 265 -2.78 -9.23 -6.00
C GLN A 265 -3.78 -10.39 -5.86
N HIS A 266 -3.83 -11.22 -6.89
CA HIS A 266 -4.72 -12.38 -7.00
C HIS A 266 -3.95 -13.68 -7.28
N VAL A 267 -4.67 -14.79 -7.27
CA VAL A 267 -4.18 -16.12 -7.67
C VAL A 267 -4.87 -16.56 -8.95
N ALA A 268 -4.19 -17.35 -9.77
CA ALA A 268 -4.76 -18.05 -10.91
C ALA A 268 -5.07 -19.50 -10.51
N ILE A 269 -6.29 -19.94 -10.83
CA ILE A 269 -6.71 -21.34 -10.76
C ILE A 269 -6.74 -21.89 -12.18
N ARG A 270 -6.21 -23.10 -12.36
CA ARG A 270 -6.26 -23.83 -13.62
C ARG A 270 -6.98 -25.16 -13.44
N ALA A 271 -7.76 -25.54 -14.44
CA ALA A 271 -8.36 -26.88 -14.53
C ALA A 271 -8.40 -27.33 -15.98
N VAL A 272 -8.51 -28.64 -16.20
CA VAL A 272 -8.80 -29.21 -17.52
C VAL A 272 -10.29 -29.59 -17.55
N VAL A 273 -11.05 -28.93 -18.41
CA VAL A 273 -12.50 -29.13 -18.58
C VAL A 273 -12.75 -29.52 -20.03
N ASP A 274 -13.35 -30.68 -20.26
CA ASP A 274 -13.64 -31.22 -21.60
C ASP A 274 -12.41 -31.28 -22.54
N GLY A 275 -11.23 -31.51 -21.97
CA GLY A 275 -9.95 -31.58 -22.71
C GLY A 275 -9.29 -30.22 -22.97
N ALA A 276 -9.94 -29.10 -22.66
CA ALA A 276 -9.36 -27.77 -22.71
C ALA A 276 -8.79 -27.37 -21.35
N THR A 277 -7.59 -26.79 -21.34
CA THR A 277 -7.04 -26.15 -20.14
C THR A 277 -7.69 -24.78 -20.01
N VAL A 278 -8.23 -24.47 -18.83
CA VAL A 278 -8.88 -23.19 -18.54
C VAL A 278 -8.27 -22.59 -17.28
N SER A 279 -7.80 -21.36 -17.38
CA SER A 279 -7.22 -20.61 -16.26
C SER A 279 -8.02 -19.33 -15.97
N ARG A 280 -8.32 -19.05 -14.70
CA ARG A 280 -8.97 -17.79 -14.29
C ARG A 280 -8.40 -17.25 -12.98
N SER A 281 -8.49 -15.94 -12.83
CA SER A 281 -7.96 -15.19 -11.69
C SER A 281 -9.02 -14.96 -10.61
N TYR A 282 -8.64 -15.15 -9.35
CA TYR A 282 -9.47 -14.94 -8.17
C TYR A 282 -8.69 -14.24 -7.08
N THR A 283 -9.29 -13.24 -6.43
CA THR A 283 -8.68 -12.56 -5.29
C THR A 283 -9.11 -13.23 -3.99
N PRO A 284 -8.18 -13.79 -3.21
CA PRO A 284 -8.49 -14.33 -1.89
C PRO A 284 -8.99 -13.26 -0.91
N VAL A 285 -9.97 -13.66 -0.10
CA VAL A 285 -10.51 -12.85 1.01
C VAL A 285 -9.71 -13.08 2.30
N SER A 286 -8.97 -14.19 2.38
CA SER A 286 -7.90 -14.43 3.35
C SER A 286 -6.64 -13.63 3.00
N ASN A 287 -5.85 -13.23 4.00
CA ASN A 287 -4.55 -12.59 3.81
C ASN A 287 -3.44 -13.33 4.58
N ASN A 288 -2.22 -12.82 4.58
CA ASN A 288 -1.08 -13.47 5.28
C ASN A 288 -1.23 -13.55 6.81
N LEU A 289 -2.23 -12.91 7.42
CA LEU A 289 -2.55 -13.07 8.85
C LEU A 289 -3.43 -14.31 9.11
N ASP A 290 -4.12 -14.81 8.08
CA ASP A 290 -4.90 -16.05 8.13
C ASP A 290 -3.98 -17.26 7.91
N LEU A 291 -3.34 -17.70 9.00
CA LEU A 291 -2.39 -18.80 8.92
C LEU A 291 -3.07 -20.11 8.50
N GLY A 292 -2.38 -20.88 7.65
CA GLY A 292 -2.75 -22.25 7.31
C GLY A 292 -3.90 -22.40 6.32
N ARG A 293 -4.47 -21.31 5.79
CA ARG A 293 -5.60 -21.38 4.86
C ARG A 293 -5.49 -20.37 3.72
N LEU A 294 -6.14 -20.69 2.60
CA LEU A 294 -6.47 -19.78 1.50
C LEU A 294 -7.98 -19.80 1.31
N GLU A 295 -8.62 -18.65 1.31
CA GLU A 295 -10.08 -18.52 1.25
C GLU A 295 -10.53 -17.67 0.07
N LEU A 296 -11.46 -18.19 -0.72
CA LEU A 296 -12.02 -17.54 -1.91
C LEU A 296 -13.53 -17.40 -1.79
N VAL A 297 -14.07 -16.29 -2.29
CA VAL A 297 -15.51 -16.10 -2.49
C VAL A 297 -15.75 -15.95 -3.99
N ILE A 298 -16.40 -16.94 -4.59
CA ILE A 298 -16.51 -17.07 -6.05
C ILE A 298 -17.97 -17.21 -6.46
N LYS A 299 -18.38 -16.38 -7.43
CA LYS A 299 -19.64 -16.56 -8.14
C LYS A 299 -19.45 -17.59 -9.24
N CYS A 300 -20.19 -18.68 -9.16
CA CYS A 300 -20.20 -19.76 -10.12
C CYS A 300 -21.28 -19.57 -11.17
N TYR A 301 -20.88 -19.34 -12.42
CA TYR A 301 -21.81 -19.23 -13.53
C TYR A 301 -22.07 -20.62 -14.09
N PRO A 302 -23.33 -21.11 -14.16
CA PRO A 302 -23.63 -22.47 -14.61
C PRO A 302 -23.03 -22.81 -15.98
N GLU A 303 -23.07 -21.86 -16.91
CA GLU A 303 -22.51 -22.02 -18.26
C GLU A 303 -20.98 -21.83 -18.33
N GLY A 304 -20.35 -21.33 -17.25
CA GLY A 304 -18.92 -21.06 -17.24
C GLY A 304 -18.09 -22.33 -17.14
N LEU A 305 -17.08 -22.49 -18.00
CA LEU A 305 -16.21 -23.66 -18.03
C LEU A 305 -15.55 -23.94 -16.68
N LEU A 306 -14.78 -22.97 -16.15
CA LEU A 306 -14.10 -23.17 -14.87
C LEU A 306 -15.07 -23.09 -13.68
N THR A 307 -15.97 -22.12 -13.67
CA THR A 307 -16.78 -21.87 -12.47
C THR A 307 -17.97 -22.79 -12.32
N GLY A 308 -18.71 -23.07 -13.40
CA GLY A 308 -19.87 -23.93 -13.40
C GLY A 308 -19.50 -25.41 -13.48
N ARG A 309 -18.64 -25.80 -14.42
CA ARG A 309 -18.33 -27.22 -14.66
C ARG A 309 -17.25 -27.80 -13.76
N TYR A 310 -16.41 -26.96 -13.15
CA TYR A 310 -15.32 -27.42 -12.28
C TYR A 310 -15.48 -26.97 -10.82
N LEU A 311 -15.43 -25.66 -10.54
CA LEU A 311 -15.45 -25.15 -9.15
C LEU A 311 -16.77 -25.49 -8.42
N ALA A 312 -17.91 -25.33 -9.09
CA ALA A 312 -19.20 -25.66 -8.49
C ALA A 312 -19.37 -27.17 -8.19
N SER A 313 -18.67 -28.05 -8.91
CA SER A 313 -18.70 -29.51 -8.68
C SER A 313 -17.69 -30.02 -7.66
N LEU A 314 -16.75 -29.19 -7.19
CA LEU A 314 -15.75 -29.61 -6.21
C LEU A 314 -16.39 -30.08 -4.91
N ASN A 315 -15.85 -31.16 -4.36
CA ASN A 315 -16.17 -31.72 -3.05
C ASN A 315 -15.01 -31.50 -2.08
N VAL A 316 -15.33 -31.52 -0.78
CA VAL A 316 -14.30 -31.47 0.27
C VAL A 316 -13.34 -32.67 0.09
N GLY A 317 -12.05 -32.38 0.06
CA GLY A 317 -10.98 -33.33 -0.25
C GLY A 317 -10.41 -33.21 -1.66
N ASP A 318 -11.11 -32.55 -2.59
CA ASP A 318 -10.60 -32.34 -3.94
C ASP A 318 -9.43 -31.35 -3.96
N GLU A 319 -8.46 -31.60 -4.83
CA GLU A 319 -7.26 -30.77 -4.99
C GLU A 319 -7.48 -29.73 -6.10
N VAL A 320 -7.06 -28.49 -5.83
CA VAL A 320 -7.14 -27.38 -6.78
C VAL A 320 -5.75 -26.77 -6.97
N GLU A 321 -5.36 -26.56 -8.23
CA GLU A 321 -4.07 -25.96 -8.58
C GLU A 321 -4.10 -24.43 -8.52
N PHE A 322 -3.15 -23.85 -7.78
CA PHE A 322 -2.97 -22.41 -7.62
C PHE A 322 -1.61 -21.93 -8.10
N ARG A 323 -1.59 -20.80 -8.80
CA ARG A 323 -0.37 -20.04 -9.14
C ARG A 323 -0.53 -18.59 -8.73
N GLY A 324 0.51 -17.96 -8.22
CA GLY A 324 0.46 -16.57 -7.78
C GLY A 324 1.71 -16.13 -7.01
N PRO A 325 1.86 -14.86 -6.65
CA PRO A 325 0.88 -13.80 -6.82
C PRO A 325 0.90 -13.18 -8.23
N LYS A 326 -0.27 -12.81 -8.75
CA LYS A 326 -0.49 -12.18 -10.06
C LYS A 326 -1.18 -10.81 -9.89
N GLY A 327 -1.13 -9.98 -10.93
CA GLY A 327 -1.77 -8.66 -10.94
C GLY A 327 -0.85 -7.48 -10.62
N ALA A 328 -1.20 -6.31 -11.16
CA ALA A 328 -0.38 -5.09 -11.07
C ALA A 328 -0.58 -4.30 -9.78
N MET A 329 -1.75 -4.41 -9.14
CA MET A 329 -2.06 -3.65 -7.93
C MET A 329 -1.19 -4.13 -6.76
N ARG A 330 -0.46 -3.20 -6.14
CA ARG A 330 0.38 -3.44 -4.97
C ARG A 330 0.14 -2.33 -3.97
N TYR A 331 -0.65 -2.62 -2.95
CA TYR A 331 -0.87 -1.69 -1.86
C TYR A 331 0.34 -1.67 -0.91
N SER A 332 0.73 -0.48 -0.51
CA SER A 332 1.64 -0.25 0.61
C SER A 332 1.16 0.98 1.36
N LYS A 333 1.44 1.02 2.67
CA LYS A 333 1.10 2.16 3.51
C LYS A 333 1.66 3.45 2.90
N GLY A 334 0.80 4.46 2.76
CA GLY A 334 1.15 5.75 2.18
C GLY A 334 1.04 5.80 0.65
N LEU A 335 0.45 4.79 0.00
CA LEU A 335 0.11 4.84 -1.43
C LEU A 335 -0.76 6.06 -1.76
N CYS A 336 -1.73 6.38 -0.90
CA CYS A 336 -2.63 7.53 -1.01
C CYS A 336 -3.21 7.86 0.36
N THR A 337 -3.74 9.07 0.54
CA THR A 337 -4.41 9.45 1.79
C THR A 337 -5.88 9.03 1.79
N LYS A 338 -6.51 9.03 0.60
CA LYS A 338 -7.93 8.70 0.42
C LYS A 338 -8.12 7.68 -0.71
N LEU A 339 -8.91 6.66 -0.41
CA LEU A 339 -9.19 5.55 -1.29
C LEU A 339 -10.71 5.45 -1.53
N GLY A 340 -11.15 5.83 -2.72
CA GLY A 340 -12.51 5.54 -3.18
C GLY A 340 -12.59 4.12 -3.73
N MET A 341 -13.63 3.38 -3.41
CA MET A 341 -13.85 2.03 -3.94
C MET A 341 -15.28 1.91 -4.48
N VAL A 342 -15.42 1.34 -5.68
CA VAL A 342 -16.72 0.94 -6.23
C VAL A 342 -16.67 -0.53 -6.58
N ALA A 343 -17.45 -1.32 -5.85
CA ALA A 343 -17.53 -2.76 -6.02
C ALA A 343 -18.92 -3.19 -6.51
N GLY A 344 -18.97 -4.24 -7.33
CA GLY A 344 -20.21 -4.86 -7.78
C GLY A 344 -20.17 -6.37 -7.61
N GLY A 345 -21.12 -6.95 -6.85
CA GLY A 345 -21.18 -8.40 -6.61
C GLY A 345 -19.87 -8.96 -6.05
N THR A 346 -19.24 -9.92 -6.73
CA THR A 346 -17.95 -10.50 -6.32
C THR A 346 -16.75 -9.58 -6.51
N GLY A 347 -16.91 -8.41 -7.14
CA GLY A 347 -15.87 -7.38 -7.18
C GLY A 347 -15.50 -6.81 -5.81
N ILE A 348 -16.19 -7.22 -4.74
CA ILE A 348 -15.84 -6.89 -3.36
C ILE A 348 -14.54 -7.54 -2.91
N THR A 349 -14.12 -8.68 -3.48
CA THR A 349 -12.97 -9.44 -2.95
C THR A 349 -11.63 -8.69 -2.99
N PRO A 350 -11.23 -7.99 -4.07
CA PRO A 350 -10.05 -7.14 -4.03
C PRO A 350 -10.20 -5.95 -3.08
N MET A 351 -11.39 -5.36 -2.98
CA MET A 351 -11.65 -4.24 -2.07
C MET A 351 -11.51 -4.68 -0.61
N TYR A 352 -12.09 -5.83 -0.27
CA TYR A 352 -12.03 -6.42 1.06
C TYR A 352 -10.58 -6.73 1.47
N GLN A 353 -9.76 -7.24 0.55
CA GLN A 353 -8.33 -7.48 0.80
C GLN A 353 -7.60 -6.20 1.21
N LEU A 354 -7.87 -5.06 0.56
CA LEU A 354 -7.29 -3.76 0.92
C LEU A 354 -7.88 -3.19 2.21
N ILE A 355 -9.20 -3.31 2.41
CA ILE A 355 -9.88 -2.85 3.63
C ILE A 355 -9.27 -3.54 4.85
N ARG A 356 -9.07 -4.86 4.78
CA ARG A 356 -8.40 -5.62 5.84
C ARG A 356 -6.97 -5.12 6.08
N ALA A 357 -6.16 -5.00 5.04
CA ALA A 357 -4.78 -4.54 5.18
C ALA A 357 -4.65 -3.16 5.87
N ILE A 358 -5.56 -2.24 5.56
CA ILE A 358 -5.58 -0.89 6.13
C ILE A 358 -6.15 -0.90 7.55
N CYS A 359 -7.29 -1.56 7.77
CA CYS A 359 -7.97 -1.53 9.07
C CYS A 359 -7.27 -2.41 10.12
N GLU A 360 -6.56 -3.48 9.71
CA GLU A 360 -5.81 -4.36 10.61
C GLU A 360 -4.43 -3.77 11.00
N ASP A 361 -3.90 -2.77 10.28
CA ASP A 361 -2.69 -2.02 10.69
C ASP A 361 -3.06 -0.68 11.35
N GLU A 362 -2.96 -0.63 12.68
CA GLU A 362 -3.24 0.59 13.47
C GLU A 362 -2.38 1.81 13.09
N ARG A 363 -1.29 1.61 12.35
CA ARG A 363 -0.42 2.70 11.90
C ARG A 363 -0.91 3.28 10.58
N ASP A 364 -1.74 2.57 9.83
CA ASP A 364 -2.27 3.04 8.57
C ASP A 364 -3.44 4.00 8.82
N THR A 365 -3.35 5.19 8.22
CA THR A 365 -4.31 6.28 8.39
C THR A 365 -5.05 6.58 7.11
N THR A 366 -4.91 5.75 6.06
CA THR A 366 -5.65 5.91 4.82
C THR A 366 -7.15 5.83 5.08
N GLU A 367 -7.90 6.78 4.52
CA GLU A 367 -9.36 6.84 4.59
C GLU A 367 -9.96 6.13 3.38
N ILE A 368 -10.88 5.20 3.61
CA ILE A 368 -11.55 4.37 2.61
C ILE A 368 -13.02 4.77 2.56
N SER A 369 -13.54 4.97 1.35
CA SER A 369 -14.97 5.12 1.09
C SER A 369 -15.41 4.09 0.06
N LEU A 370 -16.22 3.11 0.48
CA LEU A 370 -16.71 2.03 -0.38
C LEU A 370 -18.18 2.27 -0.74
N ILE A 371 -18.45 2.28 -2.05
CA ILE A 371 -19.79 2.07 -2.60
C ILE A 371 -19.87 0.62 -3.06
N TYR A 372 -20.78 -0.17 -2.48
CA TYR A 372 -20.96 -1.57 -2.82
C TYR A 372 -22.34 -1.82 -3.41
N ALA A 373 -22.37 -2.22 -4.68
CA ALA A 373 -23.58 -2.40 -5.48
C ALA A 373 -23.95 -3.87 -5.69
N ASN A 374 -25.20 -4.22 -5.40
CA ASN A 374 -25.76 -5.56 -5.53
C ASN A 374 -27.20 -5.50 -6.06
N ARG A 375 -27.76 -6.65 -6.50
CA ARG A 375 -29.13 -6.66 -7.02
C ARG A 375 -30.15 -6.60 -5.87
N THR A 376 -29.99 -7.45 -4.88
CA THR A 376 -30.85 -7.53 -3.68
C THR A 376 -30.01 -7.50 -2.42
N GLU A 377 -30.64 -7.31 -1.26
CA GLU A 377 -29.97 -7.33 0.04
C GLU A 377 -29.31 -8.70 0.34
N ALA A 378 -29.91 -9.79 -0.12
CA ALA A 378 -29.37 -11.15 0.03
C ALA A 378 -28.09 -11.41 -0.79
N ASP A 379 -27.80 -10.55 -1.78
CA ASP A 379 -26.60 -10.65 -2.61
C ASP A 379 -25.39 -9.93 -1.98
N ILE A 380 -25.54 -9.24 -0.85
CA ILE A 380 -24.45 -8.51 -0.19
C ILE A 380 -23.50 -9.51 0.47
N LEU A 381 -22.35 -9.73 -0.17
CA LEU A 381 -21.31 -10.63 0.33
C LEU A 381 -20.48 -9.93 1.41
N LEU A 382 -20.02 -10.71 2.40
CA LEU A 382 -19.16 -10.23 3.50
C LEU A 382 -19.75 -9.06 4.29
N ARG A 383 -21.09 -9.00 4.39
CA ARG A 383 -21.78 -7.86 4.99
C ARG A 383 -21.37 -7.64 6.45
N ASP A 384 -21.42 -8.70 7.25
CA ASP A 384 -21.14 -8.64 8.68
C ASP A 384 -19.69 -8.19 8.95
N GLU A 385 -18.75 -8.67 8.14
CA GLU A 385 -17.33 -8.30 8.20
C GLU A 385 -17.13 -6.83 7.84
N LEU A 386 -17.72 -6.37 6.73
CA LEU A 386 -17.64 -4.97 6.31
C LEU A 386 -18.27 -4.02 7.33
N GLU A 387 -19.46 -4.32 7.84
CA GLU A 387 -20.11 -3.51 8.87
C GLU A 387 -19.32 -3.53 10.19
N THR A 388 -18.64 -4.63 10.51
CA THR A 388 -17.75 -4.71 11.67
C THR A 388 -16.54 -3.79 11.51
N PHE A 389 -15.89 -3.76 10.34
CA PHE A 389 -14.83 -2.80 10.07
C PHE A 389 -15.35 -1.35 10.14
N ALA A 390 -16.51 -1.06 9.56
CA ALA A 390 -17.09 0.29 9.56
C ALA A 390 -17.39 0.77 10.99
N ARG A 391 -17.91 -0.11 11.86
CA ARG A 391 -18.15 0.18 13.27
C ARG A 391 -16.87 0.35 14.08
N LYS A 392 -15.85 -0.47 13.83
CA LYS A 392 -14.58 -0.46 14.59
C LYS A 392 -13.66 0.69 14.17
N TYR A 393 -13.69 1.07 12.89
CA TYR A 393 -12.82 2.09 12.31
C TYR A 393 -13.61 3.18 11.57
N PRO A 394 -14.56 3.88 12.22
CA PRO A 394 -15.48 4.81 11.55
C PRO A 394 -14.80 6.05 10.94
N LYS A 395 -13.55 6.34 11.36
CA LYS A 395 -12.73 7.39 10.75
C LYS A 395 -12.04 6.92 9.47
N ASN A 396 -11.63 5.65 9.42
CA ASN A 396 -10.87 5.09 8.32
C ASN A 396 -11.74 4.41 7.28
N PHE A 397 -12.93 3.89 7.62
CA PHE A 397 -13.75 3.14 6.69
C PHE A 397 -15.21 3.60 6.71
N LYS A 398 -15.63 4.15 5.57
CA LYS A 398 -17.03 4.51 5.27
C LYS A 398 -17.59 3.52 4.26
N LEU A 399 -18.82 3.09 4.52
CA LEU A 399 -19.50 2.04 3.78
C LEU A 399 -20.86 2.55 3.33
N TRP A 400 -21.14 2.45 2.03
CA TRP A 400 -22.39 2.81 1.41
C TRP A 400 -22.87 1.69 0.49
N TYR A 401 -24.10 1.24 0.66
CA TYR A 401 -24.68 0.20 -0.19
C TYR A 401 -25.58 0.77 -1.28
N MET A 402 -25.63 0.09 -2.42
CA MET A 402 -26.54 0.36 -3.52
C MET A 402 -27.27 -0.93 -3.91
N LEU A 403 -28.60 -0.90 -3.97
CA LEU A 403 -29.40 -2.04 -4.38
C LEU A 403 -30.29 -1.73 -5.58
N ASP A 404 -30.28 -2.60 -6.60
CA ASP A 404 -31.23 -2.50 -7.72
C ASP A 404 -32.69 -2.68 -7.24
N SER A 405 -32.90 -3.65 -6.36
CA SER A 405 -34.20 -4.00 -5.77
C SER A 405 -34.08 -3.96 -4.25
N ALA A 406 -34.30 -2.77 -3.69
CA ALA A 406 -34.22 -2.53 -2.25
C ALA A 406 -35.53 -2.88 -1.53
N PRO A 407 -35.46 -3.46 -0.31
CA PRO A 407 -36.62 -3.66 0.53
C PRO A 407 -37.16 -2.35 1.10
N ASP A 408 -38.40 -2.39 1.62
CA ASP A 408 -39.00 -1.25 2.32
C ASP A 408 -38.15 -0.87 3.54
N GLY A 409 -37.90 0.44 3.71
CA GLY A 409 -37.08 0.96 4.81
C GLY A 409 -35.57 0.83 4.61
N TRP A 410 -35.10 0.52 3.39
CA TRP A 410 -33.67 0.51 3.08
C TRP A 410 -33.02 1.86 3.35
N ALA A 411 -31.99 1.85 4.20
CA ALA A 411 -31.34 3.07 4.69
C ALA A 411 -30.30 3.68 3.72
N TYR A 412 -29.97 2.96 2.64
CA TYR A 412 -28.91 3.35 1.70
C TYR A 412 -29.49 3.66 0.31
N GLY A 413 -28.63 3.75 -0.70
CA GLY A 413 -29.05 4.11 -2.04
C GLY A 413 -29.72 2.96 -2.79
N THR A 414 -30.50 3.33 -3.81
CA THR A 414 -31.23 2.41 -4.69
C THR A 414 -30.93 2.70 -6.16
N GLY A 415 -30.99 1.68 -7.00
CA GLY A 415 -30.64 1.74 -8.43
C GLY A 415 -29.13 1.71 -8.70
N PHE A 416 -28.75 2.16 -9.90
CA PHE A 416 -27.37 2.14 -10.35
C PHE A 416 -26.52 3.26 -9.74
N VAL A 417 -25.22 2.99 -9.60
CA VAL A 417 -24.22 4.00 -9.22
C VAL A 417 -24.21 5.12 -10.27
N ASN A 418 -24.50 6.34 -9.84
CA ASN A 418 -24.58 7.53 -10.69
C ASN A 418 -23.65 8.65 -10.18
N GLN A 419 -23.58 9.77 -10.90
CA GLN A 419 -22.72 10.90 -10.56
C GLN A 419 -23.03 11.50 -9.18
N GLU A 420 -24.31 11.58 -8.81
CA GLU A 420 -24.73 12.12 -7.52
C GLU A 420 -24.17 11.28 -6.37
N VAL A 421 -24.40 9.96 -6.41
CA VAL A 421 -23.89 9.03 -5.39
C VAL A 421 -22.37 9.07 -5.32
N LEU A 422 -21.68 9.03 -6.47
CA LEU A 422 -20.22 9.12 -6.51
C LEU A 422 -19.71 10.41 -5.88
N SER A 423 -20.34 11.55 -6.17
CA SER A 423 -19.94 12.85 -5.63
C SER A 423 -20.18 12.99 -4.13
N GLN A 424 -21.23 12.34 -3.60
CA GLN A 424 -21.57 12.39 -2.18
C GLN A 424 -20.74 11.43 -1.34
N GLN A 425 -20.48 10.23 -1.86
CA GLN A 425 -19.94 9.12 -1.07
C GLN A 425 -18.44 8.87 -1.31
N LEU A 426 -17.87 9.28 -2.44
CA LEU A 426 -16.43 9.14 -2.69
C LEU A 426 -15.65 10.44 -2.39
N PRO A 427 -14.34 10.34 -2.08
CA PRO A 427 -13.48 11.52 -2.08
C PRO A 427 -13.45 12.17 -3.46
N GLY A 428 -13.37 13.51 -3.51
CA GLY A 428 -13.19 14.24 -4.76
C GLY A 428 -11.80 14.05 -5.39
N PRO A 429 -11.60 14.48 -6.64
CA PRO A 429 -10.32 14.32 -7.33
C PRO A 429 -9.20 15.12 -6.64
N SER A 430 -8.07 14.45 -6.38
CA SER A 430 -6.86 15.02 -5.78
C SER A 430 -5.67 14.12 -6.08
N GLU A 431 -4.45 14.65 -6.05
CA GLU A 431 -3.21 13.87 -6.23
C GLU A 431 -3.07 12.77 -5.18
N ASP A 432 -3.58 12.99 -3.96
CA ASP A 432 -3.53 12.02 -2.87
C ASP A 432 -4.76 11.09 -2.82
N THR A 433 -5.63 11.14 -3.83
CA THR A 433 -6.83 10.30 -3.91
C THR A 433 -6.69 9.27 -5.02
N LYS A 434 -6.94 8.00 -4.69
CA LYS A 434 -7.01 6.91 -5.66
C LYS A 434 -8.41 6.31 -5.64
N VAL A 435 -8.92 5.90 -6.80
CA VAL A 435 -10.21 5.22 -6.93
C VAL A 435 -10.01 3.83 -7.50
N LEU A 436 -10.63 2.83 -6.86
CA LEU A 436 -10.54 1.43 -7.25
C LEU A 436 -11.90 0.92 -7.73
N LEU A 437 -11.91 0.23 -8.87
CA LEU A 437 -13.13 -0.30 -9.47
C LEU A 437 -13.00 -1.82 -9.67
N CYS A 438 -14.02 -2.58 -9.29
CA CYS A 438 -14.12 -4.00 -9.63
C CYS A 438 -15.58 -4.46 -9.65
N GLY A 439 -15.99 -5.15 -10.70
CA GLY A 439 -17.36 -5.65 -10.83
C GLY A 439 -17.73 -5.89 -12.30
N PRO A 440 -19.03 -6.02 -12.61
CA PRO A 440 -19.48 -6.28 -13.98
C PRO A 440 -18.99 -5.20 -14.97
N PRO A 441 -18.61 -5.55 -16.21
CA PRO A 441 -18.05 -4.60 -17.18
C PRO A 441 -18.92 -3.36 -17.41
N GLY A 442 -20.25 -3.52 -17.48
CA GLY A 442 -21.17 -2.39 -17.64
C GLY A 442 -21.09 -1.37 -16.49
N MET A 443 -21.00 -1.85 -15.25
CA MET A 443 -20.83 -0.98 -14.07
C MET A 443 -19.48 -0.27 -14.09
N VAL A 444 -18.40 -0.99 -14.38
CA VAL A 444 -17.04 -0.43 -14.42
C VAL A 444 -16.95 0.65 -15.50
N ASN A 445 -17.44 0.39 -16.71
CA ASN A 445 -17.39 1.33 -17.83
C ASN A 445 -18.21 2.59 -17.57
N ALA A 446 -19.43 2.45 -17.02
CA ALA A 446 -20.26 3.60 -16.63
C ALA A 446 -19.58 4.44 -15.54
N THR A 447 -18.98 3.79 -14.53
CA THR A 447 -18.28 4.46 -13.44
C THR A 447 -17.03 5.20 -13.93
N LYS A 448 -16.21 4.57 -14.79
CA LYS A 448 -15.05 5.23 -15.44
C LYS A 448 -15.46 6.53 -16.14
N LYS A 449 -16.53 6.48 -16.94
CA LYS A 449 -17.04 7.64 -17.70
C LYS A 449 -17.50 8.76 -16.77
N THR A 450 -18.16 8.40 -15.67
CA THR A 450 -18.67 9.36 -14.68
C THR A 450 -17.54 9.99 -13.87
N LEU A 451 -16.55 9.21 -13.43
CA LEU A 451 -15.36 9.72 -12.72
C LEU A 451 -14.57 10.70 -13.60
N ALA A 452 -14.42 10.41 -14.90
CA ALA A 452 -13.79 11.34 -15.83
C ALA A 452 -14.56 12.67 -15.93
N ALA A 453 -15.90 12.61 -15.96
CA ALA A 453 -16.75 13.82 -15.94
C ALA A 453 -16.66 14.60 -14.61
N MET A 454 -16.33 13.91 -13.51
CA MET A 454 -16.08 14.52 -12.19
C MET A 454 -14.67 15.11 -12.03
N GLY A 455 -13.80 14.99 -13.04
CA GLY A 455 -12.45 15.56 -13.03
C GLY A 455 -11.34 14.60 -12.58
N PHE A 456 -11.62 13.31 -12.44
CA PHE A 456 -10.57 12.31 -12.26
C PHE A 456 -9.79 12.09 -13.56
N GLN A 457 -8.53 11.67 -13.44
CA GLN A 457 -7.74 11.24 -14.58
C GLN A 457 -8.46 10.10 -15.31
N LYS A 458 -8.53 10.21 -16.64
CA LYS A 458 -9.13 9.18 -17.49
C LYS A 458 -8.40 7.86 -17.27
N ALA A 459 -9.13 6.83 -16.87
CA ALA A 459 -8.59 5.48 -16.72
C ALA A 459 -8.08 4.96 -18.07
N GLY A 460 -6.90 4.34 -18.05
CA GLY A 460 -6.38 3.59 -19.20
C GLY A 460 -7.23 2.36 -19.51
N ALA A 461 -6.96 1.76 -20.67
CA ALA A 461 -7.58 0.49 -21.03
C ALA A 461 -7.12 -0.64 -20.10
N VAL A 462 -5.82 -0.65 -19.76
CA VAL A 462 -5.28 -1.42 -18.62
C VAL A 462 -4.71 -0.52 -17.55
N SER A 463 -5.09 -0.86 -16.32
CA SER A 463 -4.77 -0.11 -15.11
C SER A 463 -3.30 -0.22 -14.75
N LYS A 464 -2.66 0.92 -14.54
CA LYS A 464 -1.29 1.03 -14.01
C LYS A 464 -1.34 1.52 -12.58
N MET A 465 -0.33 1.19 -11.79
CA MET A 465 -0.22 1.63 -10.40
C MET A 465 -0.26 3.15 -10.25
N SER A 466 0.31 3.87 -11.22
CA SER A 466 0.33 5.33 -11.29
C SER A 466 -1.03 5.96 -11.55
N ASP A 467 -2.01 5.20 -12.05
CA ASP A 467 -3.27 5.77 -12.49
C ASP A 467 -4.13 6.19 -11.30
N GLN A 468 -4.75 7.36 -11.35
CA GLN A 468 -5.66 7.79 -10.27
C GLN A 468 -6.86 6.84 -10.12
N VAL A 469 -7.36 6.29 -11.24
CA VAL A 469 -8.44 5.30 -11.28
C VAL A 469 -7.86 3.95 -11.71
N PHE A 470 -7.91 2.96 -10.80
CA PHE A 470 -7.42 1.60 -11.05
C PHE A 470 -8.60 0.63 -11.12
N CYS A 471 -8.68 -0.15 -12.18
CA CYS A 471 -9.64 -1.22 -12.35
C CYS A 471 -8.94 -2.56 -12.20
N PHE A 472 -9.46 -3.41 -11.32
CA PHE A 472 -8.96 -4.76 -11.11
C PHE A 472 -9.28 -5.69 -12.28
#